data_AF-A0A2P2FFA6-F1
#
_entry.id   AF-A0A2P2FFA6-F1
#
_cell.length_a   1.000
_cell.length_b   1.000
_cell.length_c   1.000
_cell.angle_alpha   90.00
_cell.angle_beta   90.00
_cell.angle_gamma   90.00
#
_symmetry.space_group_name_H-M   'P 1'
#
loop_
_entity.id
_entity.type
_entity.pdbx_description
1 polymer ?
#
loop_
_entity_poly.entity_id
_entity_poly.type
_entity_poly.pdbx_seq_one_letter_code
_entity_poly.pdbx_strand_id
1 'polypeptide(L)'
;MNSNDVPITESRFIDTADVAKLVRKELKKTFPDTKFSVRISRYAGGSSVYVGWTDGPTTKDVDQVVYAFQSGRFESMTDCAYSADSWYCPEHGPRVARTYGCDLDDNNGLHASRCCHQAELVHFCATHVSTSRQLSDEFTAELAAKVRKDCRMAPEGPLDDPIPEGTRWHYGDYSTVYNAIWRLADDTDY
;
A
#
# COMPACT_ATOMS: atom_id res chain seq x y z
N MET A 1 -1.27 44.86 8.77
CA MET A 1 -1.35 43.39 8.93
C MET A 1 -2.54 42.95 8.09
N ASN A 2 -2.28 42.36 6.93
CA ASN A 2 -3.35 42.01 5.99
C ASN A 2 -4.07 40.75 6.49
N SER A 3 -5.36 40.92 6.76
CA SER A 3 -6.35 39.84 6.90
C SER A 3 -6.33 38.96 5.66
N ASN A 4 -5.95 37.69 5.81
CA ASN A 4 -6.37 36.55 4.98
C ASN A 4 -5.91 35.22 5.61
N ASP A 5 -5.99 35.10 6.94
CA ASP A 5 -6.00 33.78 7.59
C ASP A 5 -7.39 33.17 7.38
N VAL A 6 -7.64 32.67 6.17
CA VAL A 6 -8.73 31.74 5.92
C VAL A 6 -8.42 30.51 6.78
N PRO A 7 -9.29 30.12 7.72
CA PRO A 7 -9.03 28.95 8.54
C PRO A 7 -9.00 27.74 7.59
N ILE A 8 -7.88 27.01 7.57
CA ILE A 8 -7.67 25.87 6.67
C ILE A 8 -8.41 24.65 7.23
N THR A 9 -9.74 24.75 7.29
CA THR A 9 -10.60 23.74 7.94
C THR A 9 -11.38 22.91 6.92
N GLU A 10 -11.59 23.45 5.71
CA GLU A 10 -12.30 22.76 4.63
C GLU A 10 -11.33 22.05 3.70
N SER A 11 -11.55 20.75 3.50
CA SER A 11 -10.75 19.91 2.62
C SER A 11 -11.27 20.00 1.18
N ARG A 12 -10.35 20.17 0.22
CA ARG A 12 -10.70 20.09 -1.21
C ARG A 12 -10.88 18.64 -1.62
N PHE A 13 -12.03 18.31 -2.21
CA PHE A 13 -12.31 16.96 -2.69
C PHE A 13 -11.54 16.65 -3.99
N ILE A 14 -10.94 15.47 -4.07
CA ILE A 14 -10.28 14.94 -5.27
C ILE A 14 -11.02 13.67 -5.70
N ASP A 15 -11.60 13.69 -6.91
CA ASP A 15 -12.27 12.53 -7.50
C ASP A 15 -11.30 11.36 -7.67
N THR A 16 -11.82 10.14 -7.54
CA THR A 16 -11.09 8.88 -7.65
C THR A 16 -10.28 8.75 -8.92
N ALA A 17 -10.77 9.28 -10.06
CA ALA A 17 -10.03 9.23 -11.31
C ALA A 17 -8.77 10.09 -11.26
N ASP A 18 -8.83 11.24 -10.58
CA ASP A 18 -7.66 12.08 -10.35
C ASP A 18 -6.74 11.47 -9.29
N VAL A 19 -7.29 10.88 -8.22
CA VAL A 19 -6.48 10.08 -7.27
C VAL A 19 -5.66 9.03 -8.00
N ALA A 20 -6.28 8.26 -8.90
CA ALA A 20 -5.57 7.24 -9.66
C ALA A 20 -4.44 7.81 -10.54
N LYS A 21 -4.59 9.03 -11.09
CA LYS A 21 -3.51 9.71 -11.83
C LYS A 21 -2.37 10.11 -10.88
N LEU A 22 -2.70 10.62 -9.69
CA LEU A 22 -1.70 11.00 -8.69
C LEU A 22 -0.94 9.78 -8.17
N VAL A 23 -1.64 8.68 -7.89
CA VAL A 23 -1.03 7.39 -7.50
C VAL A 23 -0.07 6.90 -8.58
N ARG A 24 -0.47 6.92 -9.86
CA ARG A 24 0.45 6.55 -10.97
C ARG A 24 1.70 7.42 -11.02
N LYS A 25 1.55 8.74 -10.79
CA LYS A 25 2.68 9.69 -10.79
C LYS A 25 3.65 9.38 -9.65
N GLU A 26 3.13 9.18 -8.44
CA GLU A 26 3.95 8.93 -7.25
C GLU A 26 4.65 7.57 -7.35
N LEU A 27 3.94 6.52 -7.75
CA LEU A 27 4.54 5.20 -7.95
C LEU A 27 5.64 5.21 -9.01
N LYS A 28 5.44 5.92 -10.13
CA LYS A 28 6.48 6.05 -11.16
C LYS A 28 7.69 6.86 -10.69
N LYS A 29 7.50 7.81 -9.78
CA LYS A 29 8.59 8.59 -9.19
C LYS A 29 9.42 7.73 -8.24
N THR A 30 8.76 6.93 -7.41
CA THR A 30 9.43 6.09 -6.40
C THR A 30 10.04 4.82 -7.02
N PHE A 31 9.35 4.20 -7.98
CA PHE A 31 9.74 2.93 -8.60
C PHE A 31 9.73 3.08 -10.14
N PRO A 32 10.75 3.77 -10.71
CA PRO A 32 10.77 4.10 -12.14
C PRO A 32 10.82 2.89 -13.07
N ASP A 33 11.42 1.78 -12.61
CA ASP A 33 11.64 0.57 -13.39
C ASP A 33 10.47 -0.43 -13.30
N THR A 34 9.47 -0.17 -12.45
CA THR A 34 8.30 -1.05 -12.27
C THR A 34 7.09 -0.53 -13.04
N LYS A 35 6.44 -1.42 -13.77
CA LYS A 35 5.22 -1.10 -14.52
C LYS A 35 3.97 -1.39 -13.68
N PHE A 36 3.31 -0.35 -13.21
CA PHE A 36 2.06 -0.45 -12.46
C PHE A 36 0.81 -0.38 -13.36
N SER A 37 -0.16 -1.24 -13.07
CA SER A 37 -1.54 -1.18 -13.56
C SER A 37 -2.42 -0.60 -12.47
N VAL A 38 -2.88 0.64 -12.65
CA VAL A 38 -3.80 1.30 -11.70
C VAL A 38 -5.20 1.36 -12.31
N ARG A 39 -6.19 0.78 -11.63
CA ARG A 39 -7.60 0.73 -12.04
C ARG A 39 -8.48 1.34 -10.96
N ILE A 40 -9.64 1.85 -11.33
CA ILE A 40 -10.63 2.38 -10.40
C ILE A 40 -11.90 1.54 -10.43
N SER A 41 -12.60 1.49 -9.31
CA SER A 41 -13.94 0.94 -9.21
C SER A 41 -14.84 1.92 -8.47
N ARG A 42 -16.12 1.97 -8.85
CA ARG A 42 -17.14 2.80 -8.19
C ARG A 42 -18.28 1.89 -7.76
N TYR A 43 -18.80 2.11 -6.56
CA TYR A 43 -19.87 1.32 -5.97
C TYR A 43 -20.78 2.19 -5.12
N ALA A 44 -21.92 1.67 -4.67
CA ALA A 44 -22.85 2.42 -3.85
C ALA A 44 -22.15 2.86 -2.55
N GLY A 45 -22.04 4.18 -2.36
CA GLY A 45 -21.42 4.77 -1.18
C GLY A 45 -19.89 4.91 -1.23
N GLY A 46 -19.21 4.65 -2.36
CA GLY A 46 -17.76 4.86 -2.40
C GLY A 46 -17.07 4.50 -3.72
N SER A 47 -15.74 4.53 -3.66
CA SER A 47 -14.89 4.20 -4.80
C SER A 47 -13.53 3.70 -4.34
N SER A 48 -12.92 2.81 -5.11
CA SER A 48 -11.62 2.24 -4.78
C SER A 48 -10.64 2.38 -5.94
N VAL A 49 -9.36 2.34 -5.58
CA VAL A 49 -8.24 2.24 -6.53
C VAL A 49 -7.57 0.89 -6.31
N TYR A 50 -7.31 0.17 -7.38
CA TYR A 50 -6.53 -1.08 -7.37
C TYR A 50 -5.21 -0.85 -8.10
N VAL A 51 -4.10 -1.23 -7.48
CA VAL A 51 -2.76 -1.15 -8.02
C VAL A 51 -2.19 -2.56 -8.14
N GLY A 52 -1.97 -3.02 -9.37
CA GLY A 52 -1.36 -4.32 -9.67
C GLY A 52 -0.02 -4.15 -10.39
N TRP A 53 0.95 -4.99 -10.08
CA TRP A 53 2.23 -5.06 -10.80
C TRP A 53 2.82 -6.48 -10.75
N THR A 54 3.84 -6.70 -11.57
CA THR A 54 4.56 -7.97 -11.65
C THR A 54 6.01 -7.75 -11.23
N ASP A 55 6.53 -8.64 -10.39
CA ASP A 55 7.87 -8.58 -9.79
C ASP A 55 8.12 -7.24 -9.08
N GLY A 56 9.37 -6.77 -8.96
CA GLY A 56 9.64 -5.41 -8.48
C GLY A 56 9.52 -5.21 -6.96
N PRO A 57 9.12 -4.01 -6.48
CA PRO A 57 9.06 -3.70 -5.05
C PRO A 57 8.04 -4.57 -4.32
N THR A 58 8.25 -4.71 -3.01
CA THR A 58 7.35 -5.49 -2.15
C THR A 58 5.99 -4.80 -2.03
N THR A 59 4.95 -5.57 -1.73
CA THR A 59 3.61 -4.99 -1.47
C THR A 59 3.66 -3.96 -0.34
N LYS A 60 4.48 -4.21 0.68
CA LYS A 60 4.69 -3.32 1.82
C LYS A 60 5.28 -1.97 1.41
N ASP A 61 6.24 -1.94 0.50
CA ASP A 61 6.85 -0.69 0.03
C ASP A 61 5.87 0.13 -0.80
N VAL A 62 5.10 -0.54 -1.67
CA VAL A 62 4.06 0.10 -2.47
C VAL A 62 2.93 0.63 -1.57
N ASP A 63 2.51 -0.14 -0.57
CA ASP A 63 1.50 0.25 0.41
C ASP A 63 1.89 1.52 1.15
N GLN A 64 3.15 1.65 1.58
CA GLN A 64 3.64 2.86 2.25
C GLN A 64 3.48 4.11 1.38
N VAL A 65 3.68 3.99 0.06
CA VAL A 65 3.50 5.10 -0.88
C VAL A 65 2.02 5.45 -1.08
N VAL A 66 1.16 4.43 -1.20
CA VAL A 66 -0.26 4.66 -1.57
C VAL A 66 -1.18 4.89 -0.37
N TYR A 67 -0.76 4.56 0.85
CA TYR A 67 -1.58 4.60 2.07
C TYR A 67 -2.16 5.97 2.42
N ALA A 68 -1.49 7.06 2.02
CA ALA A 68 -1.98 8.42 2.26
C ALA A 68 -3.01 8.89 1.20
N PHE A 69 -3.23 8.13 0.13
CA PHE A 69 -4.25 8.39 -0.90
C PHE A 69 -5.62 7.80 -0.60
N GLN A 70 -5.74 6.87 0.37
CA GLN A 70 -7.05 6.39 0.82
C GLN A 70 -7.60 7.29 1.95
N SER A 71 -8.89 7.60 1.88
CA SER A 71 -9.60 8.27 2.96
C SER A 71 -10.12 7.30 4.01
N GLY A 72 -10.63 6.14 3.60
CA GLY A 72 -11.19 5.13 4.50
C GLY A 72 -10.12 4.32 5.21
N ARG A 73 -10.33 4.09 6.50
CA ARG A 73 -9.44 3.36 7.41
C ARG A 73 -10.26 2.51 8.36
N PHE A 74 -9.62 1.49 8.93
CA PHE A 74 -10.26 0.54 9.84
C PHE A 74 -9.27 0.13 10.93
N GLU A 75 -9.74 0.11 12.18
CA GLU A 75 -9.00 -0.35 13.35
C GLU A 75 -9.67 -1.62 13.89
N SER A 76 -8.95 -2.74 13.85
CA SER A 76 -9.52 -4.06 14.12
C SER A 76 -9.77 -4.34 15.60
N MET A 77 -9.07 -3.68 16.53
CA MET A 77 -9.26 -3.91 17.98
C MET A 77 -10.57 -3.33 18.50
N THR A 78 -11.01 -2.22 17.90
CA THR A 78 -12.23 -1.47 18.25
C THR A 78 -13.35 -1.66 17.22
N ASP A 79 -13.11 -2.46 16.17
CA ASP A 79 -14.05 -2.73 15.06
C ASP A 79 -14.58 -1.42 14.43
N CYS A 80 -13.66 -0.50 14.18
CA CYS A 80 -13.98 0.92 14.04
C CYS A 80 -13.52 1.44 12.67
N ALA A 81 -14.48 1.86 11.84
CA ALA A 81 -14.20 2.49 10.56
C ALA A 81 -14.16 4.02 10.69
N TYR A 82 -13.07 4.63 10.20
CA TYR A 82 -12.84 6.07 10.26
C TYR A 82 -12.32 6.60 8.93
N SER A 83 -12.35 7.92 8.78
CA SER A 83 -11.91 8.63 7.58
C SER A 83 -10.69 9.51 7.87
N ALA A 84 -10.00 9.91 6.82
CA ALA A 84 -8.86 10.80 6.91
C ALA A 84 -8.86 11.86 5.80
N ASP A 85 -8.43 13.06 6.17
CA ASP A 85 -7.98 14.07 5.23
C ASP A 85 -6.46 14.09 5.20
N SER A 86 -5.90 14.46 4.04
CA SER A 86 -4.46 14.48 3.81
C SER A 86 -4.00 15.86 3.35
N TRP A 87 -2.80 16.26 3.75
CA TRP A 87 -2.05 17.31 3.08
C TRP A 87 -1.53 16.78 1.76
N TYR A 88 -1.79 17.46 0.64
CA TYR A 88 -1.25 17.06 -0.65
C TYR A 88 -0.39 18.16 -1.27
N CYS A 89 0.81 17.79 -1.70
CA CYS A 89 1.72 18.63 -2.46
C CYS A 89 2.18 17.86 -3.71
N PRO A 90 2.16 18.46 -4.92
CA PRO A 90 2.60 17.80 -6.15
C PRO A 90 4.05 17.31 -6.17
N GLU A 91 4.91 17.91 -5.33
CA GLU A 91 6.34 17.60 -5.22
C GLU A 91 6.64 16.53 -4.17
N HIS A 92 5.94 16.55 -3.03
CA HIS A 92 6.25 15.71 -1.86
C HIS A 92 5.23 14.60 -1.59
N GLY A 93 4.15 14.54 -2.38
CA GLY A 93 3.07 13.57 -2.21
C GLY A 93 2.12 13.89 -1.04
N PRO A 94 1.18 12.97 -0.76
CA PRO A 94 0.22 13.12 0.32
C PRO A 94 0.79 12.73 1.70
N ARG A 95 0.26 13.35 2.74
CA ARG A 95 0.52 13.00 4.15
C ARG A 95 -0.77 13.11 4.94
N VAL A 96 -1.10 12.12 5.76
CA VAL A 96 -2.32 12.14 6.59
C VAL A 96 -2.28 13.35 7.52
N ALA A 97 -3.29 14.23 7.42
CA ALA A 97 -3.36 15.49 8.14
C ALA A 97 -4.18 15.34 9.42
N ARG A 98 -5.35 14.70 9.30
CA ARG A 98 -6.27 14.42 10.40
C ARG A 98 -7.07 13.16 10.10
N THR A 99 -7.56 12.53 11.16
CA THR A 99 -8.47 11.37 11.11
C THR A 99 -9.73 11.72 11.89
N TYR A 100 -10.88 11.25 11.43
CA TYR A 100 -12.17 11.55 12.06
C TYR A 100 -13.17 10.42 11.84
N GLY A 101 -14.11 10.29 12.77
CA GLY A 101 -15.06 9.19 12.83
C GLY A 101 -14.77 8.24 14.00
N CYS A 102 -15.80 7.45 14.33
CA CYS A 102 -15.86 6.36 15.33
C CYS A 102 -15.02 6.60 16.61
N ASP A 103 -15.63 7.20 17.64
CA ASP A 103 -15.17 7.32 19.04
C ASP A 103 -13.70 7.68 19.33
N LEU A 104 -12.92 8.10 18.33
CA LEU A 104 -11.64 8.75 18.52
C LEU A 104 -11.93 10.09 19.18
N ASP A 105 -11.39 10.29 20.39
CA ASP A 105 -11.39 11.58 21.07
C ASP A 105 -11.19 12.67 20.02
N ASP A 106 -12.18 13.55 19.98
CA ASP A 106 -12.48 14.63 19.06
C ASP A 106 -11.42 15.73 19.00
N ASN A 107 -10.14 15.36 19.18
CA ASN A 107 -9.02 16.05 18.58
C ASN A 107 -9.07 15.90 17.05
N ASN A 108 -10.11 16.44 16.44
CA ASN A 108 -10.29 16.71 15.00
C ASN A 108 -9.28 17.78 14.49
N GLY A 109 -8.17 17.94 15.22
CA GLY A 109 -7.09 18.86 14.93
C GLY A 109 -6.16 18.28 13.87
N LEU A 110 -5.44 19.16 13.20
CA LEU A 110 -4.39 18.78 12.25
C LEU A 110 -3.20 18.24 13.04
N HIS A 111 -2.96 16.93 12.97
CA HIS A 111 -1.88 16.27 13.71
C HIS A 111 -0.54 16.32 12.97
N ALA A 112 -0.58 16.37 11.63
CA ALA A 112 0.63 16.50 10.82
C ALA A 112 0.83 17.93 10.33
N SER A 113 2.06 18.43 10.48
CA SER A 113 2.48 19.66 9.84
C SER A 113 2.53 19.49 8.32
N ARG A 114 2.18 20.55 7.60
CA ARG A 114 2.35 20.62 6.15
C ARG A 114 3.79 20.30 5.77
N CYS A 115 3.99 19.60 4.64
CA CYS A 115 5.34 19.39 4.12
C CYS A 115 5.98 20.70 3.62
N CYS A 116 5.17 21.61 3.06
CA CYS A 116 5.61 22.91 2.55
C CYS A 116 4.42 23.87 2.41
N HIS A 117 4.68 25.12 2.02
CA HIS A 117 3.63 26.13 1.83
C HIS A 117 2.65 25.83 0.69
N GLN A 118 3.00 24.92 -0.23
CA GLN A 118 2.14 24.50 -1.34
C GLN A 118 1.19 23.35 -0.96
N ALA A 119 1.32 22.80 0.25
CA ALA A 119 0.48 21.70 0.68
C ALA A 119 -0.94 22.19 0.99
N GLU A 120 -1.91 21.66 0.26
CA GLU A 120 -3.33 21.92 0.45
C GLU A 120 -3.99 20.79 1.24
N LEU A 121 -5.00 21.11 2.04
CA LEU A 121 -5.80 20.09 2.73
C LEU A 121 -6.77 19.48 1.71
N VAL A 122 -6.71 18.17 1.53
CA VAL A 122 -7.52 17.45 0.55
C VAL A 122 -8.23 16.25 1.16
N HIS A 123 -9.41 15.97 0.64
CA HIS A 123 -10.14 14.74 0.87
C HIS A 123 -10.06 13.88 -0.38
N PHE A 124 -9.44 12.70 -0.30
CA PHE A 124 -9.40 11.76 -1.42
C PHE A 124 -10.67 10.92 -1.45
N CYS A 125 -11.46 11.03 -2.52
CA CYS A 125 -12.72 10.27 -2.65
C CYS A 125 -12.51 8.75 -2.81
N ALA A 126 -11.26 8.30 -3.01
CA ALA A 126 -10.90 6.89 -2.94
C ALA A 126 -10.96 6.41 -1.48
N THR A 127 -12.01 5.67 -1.13
CA THR A 127 -12.20 5.12 0.21
C THR A 127 -11.17 4.06 0.53
N HIS A 128 -10.76 3.27 -0.46
CA HIS A 128 -9.77 2.22 -0.29
C HIS A 128 -8.81 2.16 -1.48
N VAL A 129 -7.52 1.96 -1.20
CA VAL A 129 -6.51 1.63 -2.19
C VAL A 129 -6.00 0.24 -1.88
N SER A 130 -6.18 -0.70 -2.81
CA SER A 130 -5.65 -2.06 -2.69
C SER A 130 -4.48 -2.28 -3.63
N THR A 131 -3.52 -3.07 -3.16
CA THR A 131 -2.29 -3.40 -3.88
C THR A 131 -2.20 -4.90 -4.09
N SER A 132 -1.57 -5.32 -5.19
CA SER A 132 -1.38 -6.74 -5.49
C SER A 132 -0.16 -6.91 -6.37
N ARG A 133 0.84 -7.59 -5.81
CA ARG A 133 2.02 -8.04 -6.53
C ARG A 133 1.77 -9.44 -7.08
N GLN A 134 2.18 -9.68 -8.31
CA GLN A 134 2.31 -11.02 -8.89
C GLN A 134 3.80 -11.32 -9.10
N LEU A 135 4.24 -12.55 -8.85
CA LEU A 135 5.59 -12.98 -9.19
C LEU A 135 5.56 -13.65 -10.55
N SER A 136 6.52 -13.34 -11.42
CA SER A 136 6.69 -14.03 -12.70
C SER A 136 7.13 -15.48 -12.48
N ASP A 137 6.85 -16.33 -13.47
CA ASP A 137 7.25 -17.75 -13.42
C ASP A 137 8.78 -17.90 -13.31
N GLU A 138 9.53 -17.04 -14.01
CA GLU A 138 10.99 -17.02 -13.99
C GLU A 138 11.52 -16.70 -12.58
N PHE A 139 11.06 -15.59 -11.98
CA PHE A 139 11.48 -15.20 -10.65
C PHE A 139 11.03 -16.21 -9.59
N THR A 140 9.82 -16.75 -9.73
CA THR A 140 9.30 -17.82 -8.87
C THR A 140 10.19 -19.06 -8.94
N ALA A 141 10.63 -19.47 -10.14
CA ALA A 141 11.52 -20.62 -10.31
C ALA A 141 12.90 -20.39 -9.68
N GLU A 142 13.47 -19.19 -9.80
CA GLU A 142 14.73 -18.82 -9.16
C GLU A 142 14.64 -18.90 -7.63
N LEU A 143 13.59 -18.32 -7.05
CA LEU A 143 13.34 -18.37 -5.61
C LEU A 143 13.04 -19.80 -5.13
N ALA A 144 12.28 -20.58 -5.91
CA ALA A 144 12.00 -21.98 -5.61
C ALA A 144 13.30 -22.79 -5.55
N ALA A 145 14.21 -22.62 -6.52
CA ALA A 145 15.49 -23.30 -6.55
C ALA A 145 16.35 -22.95 -5.34
N LYS A 146 16.34 -21.68 -4.90
CA LYS A 146 17.05 -21.23 -3.70
C LYS A 146 16.47 -21.84 -2.42
N VAL A 147 15.15 -21.80 -2.24
CA VAL A 147 14.47 -22.42 -1.09
C VAL A 147 14.75 -23.94 -1.05
N ARG A 148 14.62 -24.63 -2.19
CA ARG A 148 14.87 -26.08 -2.30
C ARG A 148 16.31 -26.43 -1.96
N LYS A 149 17.27 -25.63 -2.44
CA LYS A 149 18.70 -25.79 -2.10
C LYS A 149 18.95 -25.63 -0.60
N ASP A 150 18.37 -24.60 0.02
CA ASP A 150 18.50 -24.36 1.47
C ASP A 150 17.88 -25.50 2.30
N CYS A 151 16.81 -26.10 1.80
CA CYS A 151 16.11 -27.22 2.45
C CYS A 151 16.69 -28.59 2.12
N ARG A 152 17.74 -28.68 1.30
CA ARG A 152 18.31 -29.94 0.78
C ARG A 152 17.26 -30.83 0.09
N MET A 153 16.33 -30.20 -0.62
CA MET A 153 15.30 -30.86 -1.43
C MET A 153 15.79 -31.08 -2.87
N ALA A 154 15.03 -31.86 -3.65
CA ALA A 154 15.24 -31.95 -5.10
C ALA A 154 15.13 -30.55 -5.75
N PRO A 155 15.95 -30.25 -6.77
CA PRO A 155 16.05 -28.93 -7.38
C PRO A 155 14.77 -28.50 -8.09
N GLU A 156 13.98 -29.45 -8.57
CA GLU A 156 12.70 -29.25 -9.23
C GLU A 156 11.61 -30.02 -8.50
N GLY A 157 10.38 -29.52 -8.57
CA GLY A 157 9.21 -30.18 -8.02
C GLY A 157 8.02 -29.22 -7.83
N PRO A 158 6.87 -29.74 -7.42
CA PRO A 158 5.66 -28.95 -7.17
C PRO A 158 5.86 -27.86 -6.10
N LEU A 159 5.22 -26.69 -6.25
CA LEU A 159 5.34 -25.60 -5.27
C LEU A 159 4.59 -25.88 -3.95
N ASP A 160 3.65 -26.82 -3.97
CA ASP A 160 2.93 -27.34 -2.81
C ASP A 160 3.73 -28.40 -2.03
N ASP A 161 4.95 -28.76 -2.47
CA ASP A 161 5.82 -29.65 -1.72
C ASP A 161 6.03 -29.13 -0.29
N PRO A 162 5.85 -29.98 0.73
CA PRO A 162 6.06 -29.59 2.12
C PRO A 162 7.54 -29.33 2.37
N ILE A 163 7.82 -28.25 3.10
CA ILE A 163 9.16 -27.91 3.56
C ILE A 163 9.53 -28.85 4.72
N PRO A 164 10.75 -29.43 4.74
CA PRO A 164 11.19 -30.28 5.85
C PRO A 164 11.19 -29.55 7.19
N GLU A 165 10.76 -30.24 8.25
CA GLU A 165 10.82 -29.75 9.63
C GLU A 165 12.26 -29.38 10.04
N GLY A 166 12.38 -28.34 10.87
CA GLY A 166 13.67 -27.87 11.37
C GLY A 166 14.47 -27.01 10.38
N THR A 167 13.95 -26.77 9.17
CA THR A 167 14.51 -25.75 8.27
C THR A 167 14.02 -24.35 8.66
N ARG A 168 14.77 -23.31 8.27
CA ARG A 168 14.38 -21.91 8.51
C ARG A 168 13.02 -21.53 7.87
N TRP A 169 12.60 -22.31 6.88
CA TRP A 169 11.41 -22.07 6.06
C TRP A 169 10.16 -22.79 6.60
N HIS A 170 10.32 -23.63 7.62
CA HIS A 170 9.23 -24.38 8.25
C HIS A 170 8.57 -23.55 9.36
N TYR A 171 7.35 -23.11 9.11
CA TYR A 171 6.53 -22.27 9.99
C TYR A 171 5.15 -22.93 10.22
N GLY A 172 5.16 -24.07 10.92
CA GLY A 172 3.98 -24.87 11.21
C GLY A 172 3.54 -25.79 10.07
N ASP A 173 2.43 -26.49 10.30
CA ASP A 173 1.99 -27.71 9.59
C ASP A 173 1.69 -27.56 8.09
N TYR A 174 1.57 -26.32 7.59
CA TYR A 174 1.22 -26.02 6.19
C TYR A 174 2.33 -25.26 5.44
N SER A 175 3.58 -25.47 5.84
CA SER A 175 4.73 -24.79 5.22
C SER A 175 5.12 -25.46 3.91
N THR A 176 4.82 -24.83 2.79
CA THR A 176 5.16 -25.31 1.44
C THR A 176 6.25 -24.47 0.81
N VAL A 177 6.85 -24.97 -0.28
CA VAL A 177 7.81 -24.21 -1.11
C VAL A 177 7.20 -22.87 -1.56
N TYR A 178 5.92 -22.85 -1.94
CA TYR A 178 5.18 -21.63 -2.28
C TYR A 178 5.21 -20.59 -1.15
N ASN A 179 4.89 -21.00 0.09
CA ASN A 179 4.90 -20.09 1.23
C ASN A 179 6.30 -19.55 1.54
N ALA A 180 7.34 -20.37 1.34
CA ALA A 180 8.73 -19.94 1.49
C ALA A 180 9.19 -18.97 0.39
N ILE A 181 8.73 -19.16 -0.86
CA ILE A 181 9.00 -18.25 -1.98
C ILE A 181 8.47 -16.85 -1.66
N TRP A 182 7.22 -16.73 -1.22
CA TRP A 182 6.64 -15.41 -0.90
C TRP A 182 7.38 -14.70 0.22
N ARG A 183 7.77 -15.42 1.27
CA ARG A 183 8.59 -14.84 2.35
C ARG A 183 9.94 -14.37 1.83
N LEU A 184 10.61 -15.20 1.03
CA LEU A 184 11.88 -14.82 0.43
C LEU A 184 11.72 -13.62 -0.53
N ALA A 185 10.62 -13.54 -1.26
CA ALA A 185 10.32 -12.44 -2.18
C ALA A 185 10.04 -11.12 -1.46
N ASP A 186 9.56 -11.16 -0.21
CA ASP A 186 9.36 -9.99 0.65
C ASP A 186 10.65 -9.59 1.39
N ASP A 187 11.56 -10.54 1.65
CA ASP A 187 12.88 -10.29 2.24
C ASP A 187 13.94 -9.87 1.21
N THR A 188 13.68 -10.08 -0.08
CA THR A 188 14.62 -9.74 -1.14
C THR A 188 14.39 -8.28 -1.55
N ASP A 189 15.33 -7.42 -1.16
CA ASP A 189 15.38 -6.04 -1.63
C ASP A 189 15.45 -6.01 -3.17
N TYR A 190 14.65 -5.13 -3.79
CA TYR A 190 14.62 -4.87 -5.22
C TYR A 190 15.60 -3.78 -5.63
#